data_AF-A0A1C4TDH7-F1
#
_entry.id   AF-A0A1C4TDH7-F1
#
_cell.length_a   1.000
_cell.length_b   1.000
_cell.length_c   1.000
_cell.angle_alpha   90.00
_cell.angle_beta   90.00
_cell.angle_gamma   90.00
#
_symmetry.space_group_name_H-M   'P 1'
#
loop_
_entity.id
_entity.type
_entity.pdbx_description
1 polymer ?
#
loop_
_entity_poly.entity_id
_entity_poly.type
_entity_poly.pdbx_seq_one_letter_code
_entity_poly.pdbx_strand_id
1 'polypeptide(L)'
;MESGRKWEGQLDLWRADHLDRATMSVHVVATVDGVAGREIATSTKDWIIDLKAEAPLRERELEVVEVGFREGPEWLNRLKEVPWAVDTSGDLPVVHINKDFEGVSDLVGGNGTSVDNMVRDLLLAQMCTDVWTAVFHTAIGDLEIEDDGTPLFPRDWRGEVLREMLPDVVPDLPVEDALGEVHRRRTGTSGWTDLQPRIHYAATRRGDVPKALSATIRGLDSIHRGTDA
;
A
#
# COMPACT_ATOMS: atom_id res chain seq x y z
N MET A 1 -17.99 -28.09 4.92
CA MET A 1 -16.65 -27.55 4.64
C MET A 1 -16.45 -27.62 3.14
N GLU A 2 -16.81 -26.56 2.42
CA GLU A 2 -16.68 -26.53 0.97
C GLU A 2 -15.37 -25.81 0.63
N SER A 3 -14.40 -26.58 0.15
CA SER A 3 -13.18 -26.07 -0.46
C SER A 3 -13.59 -25.21 -1.66
N GLY A 4 -13.27 -23.91 -1.62
CA GLY A 4 -13.45 -23.02 -2.76
C GLY A 4 -12.71 -23.60 -3.96
N ARG A 5 -13.44 -24.02 -5.00
CA ARG A 5 -12.84 -24.60 -6.19
C ARG A 5 -12.02 -23.52 -6.88
N LYS A 6 -10.70 -23.61 -6.77
CA LYS A 6 -9.77 -22.79 -7.54
C LYS A 6 -9.87 -23.21 -9.01
N TRP A 7 -10.17 -22.25 -9.88
CA TRP A 7 -10.10 -22.43 -11.33
C TRP A 7 -8.83 -21.75 -11.83
N GLU A 8 -8.08 -22.48 -12.64
CA GLU A 8 -6.88 -21.98 -13.31
C GLU A 8 -7.07 -22.12 -14.81
N GLY A 9 -6.62 -21.12 -15.55
CA GLY A 9 -6.65 -21.11 -17.02
C GLY A 9 -5.40 -20.42 -17.54
N GLN A 10 -5.02 -20.77 -18.76
CA GLN A 10 -3.90 -20.14 -19.47
C GLN A 10 -4.43 -19.49 -20.74
N LEU A 11 -3.99 -18.26 -20.98
CA LEU A 11 -4.25 -17.52 -22.21
C LEU A 11 -2.91 -17.14 -22.82
N ASP A 12 -2.67 -17.59 -24.05
CA ASP A 12 -1.47 -17.24 -24.79
C ASP A 12 -1.75 -15.98 -25.62
N LEU A 13 -0.90 -14.96 -25.46
CA LEU A 13 -1.00 -13.69 -26.19
C LEU A 13 0.22 -13.50 -27.08
N TRP A 14 -0.01 -13.24 -28.36
CA TRP A 14 1.06 -12.96 -29.32
C TRP A 14 1.31 -11.47 -29.41
N ARG A 15 2.54 -11.05 -29.07
CA ARG A 15 2.95 -9.64 -29.10
C ARG A 15 2.81 -9.00 -30.50
N ALA A 16 2.93 -9.79 -31.57
CA ALA A 16 2.80 -9.29 -32.94
C ALA A 16 1.38 -8.83 -33.30
N ASP A 17 0.36 -9.31 -32.59
CA ASP A 17 -1.06 -9.03 -32.87
C ASP A 17 -1.58 -7.82 -32.09
N HIS A 18 -0.74 -7.18 -31.28
CA HIS A 18 -1.11 -6.10 -30.38
C HIS A 18 -0.10 -4.95 -30.50
N LEU A 19 -0.57 -3.70 -30.45
CA LEU A 19 0.33 -2.54 -30.59
C LEU A 19 1.21 -2.36 -29.35
N ASP A 20 0.58 -2.14 -28.17
CA ASP A 20 1.28 -1.76 -26.94
C ASP A 20 0.74 -2.48 -25.68
N ARG A 21 -0.57 -2.60 -25.56
CA ARG A 21 -1.27 -3.14 -24.38
C ARG A 21 -2.45 -4.02 -24.82
N ALA A 22 -2.77 -5.01 -24.00
CA ALA A 22 -4.01 -5.77 -24.10
C ALA A 22 -4.85 -5.56 -22.83
N THR A 23 -6.15 -5.34 -22.98
CA THR A 23 -7.10 -5.27 -21.87
C THR A 23 -7.80 -6.61 -21.76
N MET A 24 -7.90 -7.16 -20.56
CA MET A 24 -8.54 -8.43 -20.29
C MET A 24 -9.61 -8.29 -19.22
N SER A 25 -10.82 -8.74 -19.54
CA SER A 25 -11.95 -8.86 -18.62
C SER A 25 -12.35 -10.33 -18.54
N VAL A 26 -12.70 -10.81 -17.34
CA VAL A 26 -13.08 -12.21 -17.11
C VAL A 26 -14.57 -12.27 -16.88
N HIS A 27 -15.27 -13.09 -17.66
CA HIS A 27 -16.70 -13.32 -17.52
C HIS A 27 -16.96 -14.77 -17.12
N VAL A 28 -17.80 -14.98 -16.12
CA VAL A 28 -18.34 -16.29 -15.78
C VAL A 28 -19.71 -16.41 -16.42
N VAL A 29 -19.87 -17.41 -17.28
CA VAL A 29 -21.13 -17.67 -18.00
C VAL A 29 -21.71 -19.02 -17.61
N ALA A 30 -23.04 -19.12 -17.60
CA ALA A 30 -23.77 -20.34 -17.28
C ALA A 30 -25.08 -20.44 -18.07
N THR A 31 -25.69 -21.63 -18.03
CA THR A 31 -27.09 -21.78 -18.45
C THR A 31 -27.99 -21.43 -17.27
N VAL A 32 -28.77 -20.36 -17.40
CA VAL A 32 -29.70 -19.89 -16.38
C VAL A 32 -31.10 -19.86 -17.00
N ASP A 33 -32.06 -20.49 -16.34
CA ASP A 33 -33.45 -20.59 -16.81
C ASP A 33 -33.59 -21.10 -18.26
N GLY A 34 -32.74 -22.06 -18.64
CA GLY A 34 -32.74 -22.67 -19.97
C GLY A 34 -32.05 -21.85 -21.06
N VAL A 35 -31.51 -20.67 -20.74
CA VAL A 35 -30.76 -19.83 -21.68
C VAL A 35 -29.26 -20.08 -21.51
N ALA A 36 -28.61 -20.66 -22.52
CA ALA A 36 -27.17 -20.93 -22.51
C ALA A 36 -26.34 -19.65 -22.67
N GLY A 37 -25.19 -19.60 -21.99
CA GLY A 37 -24.20 -18.52 -22.15
C GLY A 37 -24.54 -17.21 -21.45
N ARG A 38 -25.43 -17.23 -20.45
CA ARG A 38 -25.76 -16.04 -19.67
C ARG A 38 -24.62 -15.69 -18.72
N GLU A 39 -24.19 -14.44 -18.73
CA GLU A 39 -23.22 -13.93 -17.74
C GLU A 39 -23.82 -13.97 -16.34
N ILE A 40 -23.07 -14.51 -15.38
CA ILE A 40 -23.43 -14.61 -13.96
C ILE A 40 -22.43 -13.90 -13.04
N ALA A 41 -21.23 -13.57 -13.54
CA ALA A 41 -20.28 -12.71 -12.87
C ALA A 41 -19.29 -12.13 -13.89
N THR A 42 -18.69 -11.00 -13.56
CA THR A 42 -17.58 -10.40 -14.29
C THR A 42 -16.48 -9.95 -13.33
N SER A 43 -15.26 -9.81 -13.83
CA SER A 43 -14.15 -9.22 -13.09
C SER A 43 -14.49 -7.79 -12.66
N THR A 44 -14.16 -7.44 -11.42
CA THR A 44 -14.42 -6.10 -10.86
C THR A 44 -13.53 -5.01 -11.46
N LYS A 45 -12.37 -5.40 -12.01
CA LYS A 45 -11.43 -4.53 -12.72
C LYS A 45 -10.93 -5.24 -13.96
N ASP A 46 -10.76 -4.49 -15.03
CA ASP A 46 -10.04 -4.97 -16.21
C ASP A 46 -8.55 -5.10 -15.88
N TRP A 47 -7.92 -6.15 -16.39
CA TRP A 47 -6.48 -6.34 -16.27
C TRP A 47 -5.80 -5.76 -17.50
N ILE A 48 -4.82 -4.89 -17.28
CA ILE A 48 -4.00 -4.34 -18.35
C ILE A 48 -2.71 -5.16 -18.45
N ILE A 49 -2.51 -5.78 -19.60
CA ILE A 49 -1.32 -6.55 -19.93
C ILE A 49 -0.44 -5.65 -20.79
N ASP A 50 0.63 -5.11 -20.19
CA ASP A 50 1.66 -4.40 -20.93
C ASP A 50 2.55 -5.41 -21.67
N LEU A 51 2.56 -5.34 -22.99
CA LEU A 51 3.28 -6.29 -23.83
C LEU A 51 4.70 -5.81 -24.16
N LYS A 52 5.09 -4.60 -23.72
CA LYS A 52 6.39 -3.97 -23.99
C LYS A 52 7.33 -3.94 -22.80
N ALA A 53 6.81 -3.96 -21.57
CA ALA A 53 7.63 -3.90 -20.36
C ALA A 53 8.56 -5.12 -20.22
N GLU A 54 9.81 -4.89 -19.85
CA GLU A 54 10.81 -5.96 -19.61
C GLU A 54 10.56 -6.73 -18.30
N ALA A 55 9.76 -6.15 -17.40
CA ALA A 55 9.25 -6.77 -16.18
C ALA A 55 7.81 -6.29 -15.92
N PRO A 56 6.97 -7.07 -15.20
CA PRO A 56 5.60 -6.66 -14.89
C PRO A 56 5.57 -5.29 -14.19
N LEU A 57 4.99 -4.28 -14.83
CA LEU A 57 4.70 -2.99 -14.21
C LEU A 57 3.46 -3.18 -13.36
N ARG A 58 3.64 -3.34 -12.04
CA ARG A 58 2.53 -3.17 -11.10
C ARG A 58 1.97 -1.77 -11.29
N GLU A 59 0.65 -1.65 -11.39
CA GLU A 59 -0.05 -0.38 -11.24
C GLU A 59 0.55 0.31 -10.00
N ARG A 60 1.27 1.42 -10.18
CA ARG A 60 2.03 2.01 -9.08
C ARG A 60 1.03 2.66 -8.13
N GLU A 61 0.77 2.01 -7.00
CA GLU A 61 -0.06 2.53 -5.90
C GLU A 61 0.65 3.65 -5.09
N LEU A 62 1.93 3.90 -5.37
CA LEU A 62 2.81 4.85 -4.68
C LEU A 62 3.96 5.30 -5.59
N GLU A 63 4.29 6.59 -5.59
CA GLU A 63 5.50 7.13 -6.23
C GLU A 63 6.59 7.41 -5.19
N VAL A 64 7.86 7.21 -5.56
CA VAL A 64 9.01 7.53 -4.72
C VAL A 64 9.95 8.42 -5.52
N VAL A 65 10.25 9.61 -4.99
CA VAL A 65 11.08 10.62 -5.65
C VAL A 65 12.16 11.12 -4.70
N GLU A 66 13.40 11.13 -5.15
CA GLU A 66 14.48 11.74 -4.39
C GLU A 66 14.67 13.21 -4.77
N VAL A 67 14.64 14.12 -3.79
CA VAL A 67 14.75 15.57 -3.99
C VAL A 67 15.48 16.21 -2.81
N GLY A 68 16.27 17.25 -3.05
CA GLY A 68 16.84 18.06 -1.98
C GLY A 68 15.76 18.94 -1.36
N PHE A 69 15.47 18.78 -0.06
CA PHE A 69 14.39 19.53 0.58
C PHE A 69 14.72 21.02 0.73
N ARG A 70 16.01 21.40 0.75
CA ARG A 70 16.45 22.81 0.84
C ARG A 70 16.17 23.59 -0.44
N GLU A 71 16.39 22.95 -1.59
CA GLU A 71 16.28 23.57 -2.92
C GLU A 71 15.01 23.17 -3.68
N GLY A 72 14.25 22.21 -3.15
CA GLY A 72 12.99 21.72 -3.72
C GLY A 72 11.79 22.66 -3.50
N PRO A 73 10.56 22.16 -3.77
CA PRO A 73 9.32 22.88 -3.53
C PRO A 73 9.23 23.53 -2.14
N GLU A 74 8.60 24.71 -2.04
CA GLU A 74 8.57 25.52 -0.80
C GLU A 74 8.07 24.75 0.42
N TRP A 75 7.10 23.84 0.23
CA TRP A 75 6.54 23.06 1.33
C TRP A 75 7.55 22.05 1.91
N LEU A 76 8.47 21.50 1.10
CA LEU A 76 9.55 20.62 1.55
C LEU A 76 10.65 21.37 2.30
N ASN A 77 10.85 22.65 2.02
CA ASN A 77 11.87 23.46 2.72
C ASN A 77 11.63 23.51 4.24
N ARG A 78 10.37 23.48 4.66
CA ARG A 78 9.97 23.43 6.08
C ARG A 78 10.25 22.09 6.73
N LEU A 79 10.49 21.05 5.94
CA LEU A 79 10.73 19.67 6.35
C LEU A 79 12.19 19.24 6.15
N LYS A 80 13.11 20.17 5.85
CA LYS A 80 14.51 19.87 5.51
C LYS A 80 15.32 19.05 6.52
N GLU A 81 14.85 18.95 7.76
CA GLU A 81 15.49 18.21 8.86
C GLU A 81 14.99 16.75 8.97
N VAL A 82 14.02 16.33 8.15
CA VAL A 82 13.53 14.94 8.13
C VAL A 82 14.07 14.18 6.91
N PRO A 83 14.26 12.85 7.01
CA PRO A 83 14.83 12.03 5.93
C PRO A 83 13.85 11.76 4.78
N TRP A 84 12.55 11.79 5.04
CA TRP A 84 11.51 11.67 4.02
C TRP A 84 10.25 12.45 4.41
N ALA A 85 9.39 12.70 3.43
CA ALA A 85 8.04 13.23 3.61
C ALA A 85 7.07 12.49 2.70
N VAL A 86 5.83 12.32 3.16
CA VAL A 86 4.75 11.68 2.37
C VAL A 86 3.78 12.77 1.94
N ASP A 87 3.65 12.96 0.64
CA ASP A 87 2.62 13.80 0.02
C ASP A 87 1.44 12.91 -0.38
N THR A 88 0.26 13.22 0.14
CA THR A 88 -0.98 12.49 -0.15
C THR A 88 -2.01 13.35 -0.89
N SER A 89 -1.61 14.54 -1.33
CA SER A 89 -2.50 15.52 -1.96
C SER A 89 -2.82 15.21 -3.44
N GLY A 90 -2.00 14.39 -4.09
CA GLY A 90 -2.12 14.05 -5.50
C GLY A 90 -3.03 12.85 -5.81
N ASP A 91 -3.08 12.51 -7.10
CA ASP A 91 -3.78 11.33 -7.64
C ASP A 91 -3.12 10.01 -7.21
N LEU A 92 -1.84 10.06 -6.83
CA LEU A 92 -1.10 8.99 -6.18
C LEU A 92 -0.31 9.58 -5.01
N PRO A 93 -0.16 8.86 -3.89
CA PRO A 93 0.74 9.30 -2.83
C PRO A 93 2.19 9.29 -3.33
N VAL A 94 2.98 10.26 -2.88
CA VAL A 94 4.38 10.42 -3.25
C VAL A 94 5.25 10.44 -1.99
N VAL A 95 6.26 9.59 -1.94
CA VAL A 95 7.31 9.65 -0.92
C VAL A 95 8.48 10.45 -1.46
N HIS A 96 8.70 11.61 -0.85
CA HIS A 96 9.86 12.44 -1.12
C HIS A 96 11.01 12.01 -0.21
N ILE A 97 12.10 11.52 -0.77
CA ILE A 97 13.34 11.18 -0.05
C ILE A 97 14.26 12.40 -0.07
N ASN A 98 14.70 12.85 1.10
CA ASN A 98 15.51 14.05 1.25
C ASN A 98 16.99 13.78 0.94
N LYS A 99 17.45 14.23 -0.23
CA LYS A 99 18.88 14.12 -0.62
C LYS A 99 19.82 14.95 0.25
N ASP A 100 19.30 15.99 0.90
CA ASP A 100 20.10 16.86 1.76
C ASP A 100 20.29 16.26 3.17
N PHE A 101 19.60 15.16 3.48
CA PHE A 101 19.77 14.43 4.73
C PHE A 101 20.94 13.44 4.58
N GLU A 102 21.97 13.65 5.40
CA GLU A 102 23.22 12.89 5.32
C GLU A 102 22.98 11.38 5.42
N GLY A 103 23.49 10.63 4.41
CA GLY A 103 23.52 9.17 4.39
C GLY A 103 22.22 8.46 3.98
N VAL A 104 21.09 9.17 3.80
CA VAL A 104 19.81 8.52 3.45
C VAL A 104 19.79 7.96 2.03
N SER A 105 20.24 8.74 1.03
CA SER A 105 20.26 8.28 -0.36
C SER A 105 21.22 7.10 -0.58
N ASP A 106 22.39 7.13 0.07
CA ASP A 106 23.36 6.04 -0.02
C ASP A 106 22.83 4.74 0.60
N LEU A 107 22.10 4.87 1.72
CA LEU A 107 21.50 3.74 2.40
C LEU A 107 20.37 3.13 1.58
N VAL A 108 19.48 3.94 1.00
CA VAL A 108 18.36 3.46 0.15
C VAL A 108 18.88 2.86 -1.16
N GLY A 109 19.95 3.41 -1.73
CA GLY A 109 20.55 2.97 -3.01
C GLY A 109 21.31 1.64 -2.97
N GLY A 110 21.59 1.10 -1.78
CA GLY A 110 21.91 -0.32 -1.60
C GLY A 110 23.36 -0.78 -1.78
N ASN A 111 24.34 0.12 -1.74
CA ASN A 111 25.76 -0.22 -1.93
C ASN A 111 26.54 -0.48 -0.61
N GLY A 112 25.86 -1.00 0.41
CA GLY A 112 26.41 -1.10 1.77
C GLY A 112 26.87 -2.51 2.21
N THR A 113 27.54 -2.54 3.36
CA THR A 113 27.93 -3.76 4.09
C THR A 113 26.71 -4.55 4.60
N SER A 114 26.93 -5.74 5.16
CA SER A 114 25.86 -6.52 5.82
C SER A 114 25.13 -5.72 6.90
N VAL A 115 25.85 -4.88 7.65
CA VAL A 115 25.26 -3.99 8.67
C VAL A 115 24.41 -2.90 8.02
N ASP A 116 24.91 -2.27 6.96
CA ASP A 116 24.17 -1.24 6.24
C ASP A 116 22.87 -1.80 5.63
N ASN A 117 22.89 -3.03 5.13
CA ASN A 117 21.69 -3.71 4.63
C ASN A 117 20.64 -3.90 5.74
N MET A 118 21.05 -4.27 6.96
CA MET A 118 20.11 -4.41 8.08
C MET A 118 19.51 -3.06 8.50
N VAL A 119 20.33 -2.02 8.58
CA VAL A 119 19.87 -0.66 8.90
C VAL A 119 18.92 -0.14 7.82
N ARG A 120 19.24 -0.39 6.54
CA ARG A 120 18.36 -0.06 5.41
C ARG A 120 17.02 -0.76 5.54
N ASP A 121 17.01 -2.07 5.77
CA ASP A 121 15.76 -2.85 5.83
C ASP A 121 14.86 -2.36 6.97
N LEU A 122 15.45 -2.00 8.12
CA LEU A 122 14.71 -1.41 9.24
C LEU A 122 14.17 -0.01 8.91
N LEU A 123 14.96 0.84 8.23
CA LEU A 123 14.51 2.17 7.82
C LEU A 123 13.43 2.13 6.74
N LEU A 124 13.52 1.21 5.78
CA LEU A 124 12.45 0.98 4.80
C LEU A 124 11.16 0.53 5.49
N ALA A 125 11.25 -0.36 6.48
CA ALA A 125 10.09 -0.78 7.25
C ALA A 125 9.42 0.40 7.99
N GLN A 126 10.24 1.27 8.62
CA GLN A 126 9.74 2.48 9.27
C GLN A 126 9.09 3.45 8.28
N MET A 127 9.74 3.71 7.15
CA MET A 127 9.20 4.57 6.10
C MET A 127 7.86 4.03 5.57
N CYS A 128 7.76 2.72 5.36
CA CYS A 128 6.50 2.08 4.99
C CYS A 128 5.40 2.29 6.05
N THR A 129 5.73 2.19 7.35
CA THR A 129 4.78 2.49 8.43
C THR A 129 4.31 3.94 8.40
N ASP A 130 5.21 4.89 8.14
CA ASP A 130 4.86 6.31 8.02
C ASP A 130 3.93 6.55 6.82
N VAL A 131 4.23 5.93 5.67
CA VAL A 131 3.39 5.97 4.47
C VAL A 131 2.00 5.43 4.79
N TRP A 132 1.88 4.19 5.27
CA TRP A 132 0.60 3.57 5.62
C TRP A 132 -0.22 4.41 6.60
N THR A 133 0.44 5.02 7.57
CA THR A 133 -0.21 5.91 8.53
C THR A 133 -0.75 7.16 7.83
N ALA A 134 0.06 7.83 7.01
CA ALA A 134 -0.33 9.07 6.32
C ALA A 134 -1.44 8.83 5.29
N VAL A 135 -1.31 7.79 4.46
CA VAL A 135 -2.29 7.46 3.42
C VAL A 135 -3.62 7.05 4.02
N PHE A 136 -3.63 6.31 5.14
CA PHE A 136 -4.87 5.92 5.82
C PHE A 136 -5.60 7.12 6.43
N HIS A 137 -4.86 8.02 7.10
CA HIS A 137 -5.44 9.25 7.65
C HIS A 137 -6.03 10.15 6.55
N THR A 138 -5.37 10.22 5.40
CA THR A 138 -5.89 10.96 4.23
C THR A 138 -7.12 10.27 3.64
N ALA A 139 -7.09 8.95 3.49
CA ALA A 139 -8.19 8.19 2.91
C ALA A 139 -9.47 8.27 3.74
N ILE A 140 -9.38 8.19 5.08
CA ILE A 140 -10.54 8.47 5.95
C ILE A 140 -10.89 9.96 5.89
N GLY A 141 -9.85 10.79 5.79
CA GLY A 141 -9.86 12.24 5.62
C GLY A 141 -10.92 12.74 4.67
N ASP A 142 -10.90 12.15 3.47
CA ASP A 142 -11.55 12.62 2.26
C ASP A 142 -12.72 11.71 1.83
N LEU A 143 -13.39 11.04 2.77
CA LEU A 143 -14.54 10.18 2.43
C LEU A 143 -15.71 11.00 1.89
N GLU A 144 -16.24 10.56 0.75
CA GLU A 144 -17.54 10.98 0.26
C GLU A 144 -18.64 10.34 1.11
N ILE A 145 -19.64 11.13 1.48
CA ILE A 145 -20.77 10.72 2.33
C ILE A 145 -22.05 10.85 1.50
N GLU A 146 -22.85 9.80 1.46
CA GLU A 146 -24.19 9.83 0.87
C GLU A 146 -25.17 10.71 1.69
N ASP A 147 -26.30 11.05 1.09
CA ASP A 147 -27.35 11.87 1.71
C ASP A 147 -27.91 11.26 3.01
N ASP A 148 -27.82 9.94 3.17
CA ASP A 148 -28.26 9.21 4.36
C ASP A 148 -27.18 9.13 5.46
N GLY A 149 -25.99 9.70 5.21
CA GLY A 149 -24.85 9.69 6.13
C GLY A 149 -23.91 8.50 5.95
N THR A 150 -24.13 7.62 4.97
CA THR A 150 -23.28 6.45 4.72
C THR A 150 -21.97 6.87 4.03
N PRO A 151 -20.79 6.52 4.58
CA PRO A 151 -19.52 6.77 3.90
C PRO A 151 -19.31 5.79 2.75
N LEU A 152 -18.80 6.29 1.63
CA LEU A 152 -18.48 5.51 0.46
C LEU A 152 -17.00 5.18 0.38
N PHE A 153 -16.68 3.98 -0.09
CA PHE A 153 -15.32 3.67 -0.50
C PHE A 153 -14.94 4.50 -1.72
N PRO A 154 -13.83 5.24 -1.68
CA PRO A 154 -13.25 5.85 -2.87
C PRO A 154 -12.92 4.80 -3.93
N ARG A 155 -12.92 5.22 -5.19
CA ARG A 155 -12.60 4.36 -6.34
C ARG A 155 -11.12 4.39 -6.74
N ASP A 156 -10.32 5.18 -6.03
CA ASP A 156 -8.88 5.36 -6.21
C ASP A 156 -8.06 4.62 -5.14
N TRP A 157 -6.78 4.97 -5.01
CA TRP A 157 -5.86 4.39 -4.02
C TRP A 157 -6.39 4.49 -2.58
N ARG A 158 -7.18 5.52 -2.25
CA ARG A 158 -7.73 5.71 -0.90
C ARG A 158 -8.63 4.54 -0.53
N GLY A 159 -9.43 4.06 -1.47
CA GLY A 159 -10.30 2.91 -1.27
C GLY A 159 -9.52 1.61 -1.02
N GLU A 160 -8.39 1.42 -1.68
CA GLU A 160 -7.51 0.26 -1.48
C GLU A 160 -6.86 0.30 -0.09
N VAL A 161 -6.29 1.45 0.27
CA VAL A 161 -5.71 1.67 1.60
C VAL A 161 -6.71 1.37 2.72
N LEU A 162 -7.95 1.82 2.58
CA LEU A 162 -9.00 1.55 3.57
C LEU A 162 -9.31 0.05 3.66
N ARG A 163 -9.50 -0.63 2.52
CA ARG A 163 -9.77 -2.10 2.52
C ARG A 163 -8.63 -2.90 3.13
N GLU A 164 -7.39 -2.44 2.96
CA GLU A 164 -6.22 -3.11 3.54
C GLU A 164 -6.08 -2.88 5.05
N MET A 165 -6.35 -1.67 5.52
CA MET A 165 -6.10 -1.28 6.91
C MET A 165 -7.28 -1.58 7.84
N LEU A 166 -8.52 -1.41 7.37
CA LEU A 166 -9.72 -1.56 8.19
C LEU A 166 -9.83 -2.92 8.91
N PRO A 167 -9.47 -4.07 8.30
CA PRO A 167 -9.49 -5.35 9.01
C PRO A 167 -8.59 -5.42 10.24
N ASP A 168 -7.49 -4.66 10.28
CA ASP A 168 -6.62 -4.62 11.46
C ASP A 168 -7.05 -3.51 12.45
N VAL A 169 -7.68 -2.44 11.95
CA VAL A 169 -8.16 -1.32 12.78
C VAL A 169 -9.47 -1.67 13.50
N VAL A 170 -10.38 -2.38 12.83
CA VAL A 170 -11.69 -2.82 13.35
C VAL A 170 -11.94 -4.28 12.95
N PRO A 171 -11.27 -5.26 13.60
CA PRO A 171 -11.21 -6.65 13.15
C PRO A 171 -12.50 -7.46 13.26
N ASP A 172 -13.51 -6.94 13.95
CA ASP A 172 -14.74 -7.67 14.26
C ASP A 172 -15.93 -7.27 13.37
N LEU A 173 -15.69 -6.42 12.36
CA LEU A 173 -16.71 -5.93 11.46
C LEU A 173 -16.37 -6.26 9.99
N PRO A 174 -17.38 -6.51 9.15
CA PRO A 174 -17.24 -6.40 7.70
C PRO A 174 -16.61 -5.06 7.31
N VAL A 175 -15.87 -5.04 6.19
CA VAL A 175 -15.09 -3.86 5.75
C VAL A 175 -15.97 -2.62 5.56
N GLU A 176 -17.18 -2.78 5.06
CA GLU A 176 -18.19 -1.74 4.89
C GLU A 176 -18.66 -1.16 6.23
N ASP A 177 -18.98 -2.03 7.19
CA ASP A 177 -19.38 -1.63 8.53
C ASP A 177 -18.22 -0.99 9.30
N ALA A 178 -17.00 -1.48 9.08
CA ALA A 178 -15.78 -0.92 9.63
C ALA A 178 -15.53 0.51 9.12
N LEU A 179 -15.79 0.78 7.84
CA LEU A 179 -15.69 2.14 7.28
C LEU A 179 -16.68 3.08 7.98
N GLY A 180 -17.93 2.65 8.14
CA GLY A 180 -18.96 3.38 8.89
C GLY A 180 -18.55 3.67 10.34
N GLU A 181 -18.03 2.66 11.04
CA GLU A 181 -17.54 2.77 12.42
C GLU A 181 -16.45 3.82 12.55
N VAL A 182 -15.44 3.73 11.69
CA VAL A 182 -14.27 4.61 11.69
C VAL A 182 -14.67 6.04 11.35
N HIS A 183 -15.51 6.24 10.34
CA HIS A 183 -16.05 7.56 9.99
C HIS A 183 -16.78 8.17 11.18
N ARG A 184 -17.71 7.43 11.81
CA ARG A 184 -18.48 7.89 12.97
C ARG A 184 -17.60 8.25 14.17
N ARG A 185 -16.54 7.49 14.43
CA ARG A 185 -15.60 7.81 15.52
C ARG A 185 -14.74 9.03 15.22
N ARG A 186 -14.39 9.26 13.95
CA ARG A 186 -13.62 10.43 13.51
C ARG A 186 -14.43 11.72 13.61
N THR A 187 -15.70 11.70 13.18
CA THR A 187 -16.57 12.89 13.15
C THR A 187 -17.34 13.11 14.45
N GLY A 188 -17.45 12.08 15.30
CA GLY A 188 -18.06 12.17 16.61
C GLY A 188 -17.22 12.90 17.66
N THR A 189 -17.78 13.06 18.86
CA THR A 189 -17.12 13.76 19.98
C THR A 189 -16.07 12.93 20.71
N SER A 190 -15.99 11.62 20.45
CA SER A 190 -15.10 10.68 21.14
C SER A 190 -14.85 9.41 20.33
N GLY A 191 -13.75 8.72 20.60
CA GLY A 191 -13.47 7.38 20.07
C GLY A 191 -12.44 7.33 18.93
N TRP A 192 -12.12 8.47 18.30
CA TRP A 192 -11.03 8.55 17.32
C TRP A 192 -9.66 8.24 17.94
N THR A 193 -9.40 8.81 19.13
CA THR A 193 -8.16 8.58 19.90
C THR A 193 -7.97 7.11 20.25
N ASP A 194 -9.05 6.38 20.48
CA ASP A 194 -9.02 4.96 20.86
C ASP A 194 -8.66 4.06 19.67
N LEU A 195 -8.83 4.56 18.44
CA LEU A 195 -8.40 3.87 17.23
C LEU A 195 -6.90 4.06 16.94
N GLN A 196 -6.27 5.12 17.46
CA GLN A 196 -4.88 5.45 17.13
C GLN A 196 -3.88 4.29 17.39
N PRO A 197 -3.94 3.57 18.52
CA PRO A 197 -3.07 2.40 18.72
C PRO A 197 -3.29 1.29 17.70
N ARG A 198 -4.54 1.10 17.22
CA ARG A 198 -4.88 0.08 16.22
C ARG A 198 -4.45 0.48 14.82
N ILE A 199 -4.57 1.76 14.49
CA ILE A 199 -4.05 2.34 13.23
C ILE A 199 -2.53 2.17 13.19
N HIS A 200 -1.84 2.50 14.28
CA HIS A 200 -0.40 2.31 14.39
C HIS A 200 -0.02 0.83 14.28
N TYR A 201 -0.75 -0.08 14.93
CA TYR A 201 -0.54 -1.53 14.81
C TYR A 201 -0.68 -2.00 13.36
N ALA A 202 -1.76 -1.61 12.68
CA ALA A 202 -2.02 -1.97 11.29
C ALA A 202 -0.89 -1.48 10.36
N ALA A 203 -0.48 -0.21 10.49
CA ALA A 203 0.61 0.36 9.70
C ALA A 203 1.97 -0.30 10.00
N THR A 204 2.24 -0.63 11.26
CA THR A 204 3.46 -1.35 11.69
C THR A 204 3.51 -2.75 11.09
N ARG A 205 2.37 -3.45 11.06
CA ARG A 205 2.23 -4.76 10.44
C ARG A 205 2.43 -4.68 8.93
N ARG A 206 1.84 -3.70 8.26
CA ARG A 206 1.96 -3.48 6.82
C ARG A 206 3.36 -3.04 6.38
N GLY A 207 4.08 -2.33 7.25
CA GLY A 207 5.49 -2.00 7.06
C GLY A 207 6.46 -3.16 7.34
N ASP A 208 5.99 -4.35 7.71
CA ASP A 208 6.84 -5.49 8.08
C ASP A 208 7.84 -5.21 9.23
N VAL A 209 7.59 -4.18 10.04
CA VAL A 209 8.49 -3.74 11.13
C VAL A 209 8.84 -4.88 12.10
N PRO A 210 7.91 -5.72 12.58
CA PRO A 210 8.26 -6.81 13.49
C PRO A 210 9.26 -7.80 12.88
N LYS A 211 9.15 -8.04 11.57
CA LYS A 211 10.04 -8.95 10.83
C LYS A 211 11.40 -8.31 10.58
N ALA A 212 11.43 -7.05 10.11
CA ALA A 212 12.66 -6.30 9.89
C ALA A 212 13.47 -6.12 11.18
N LEU A 213 12.79 -5.77 12.29
CA LEU A 213 13.41 -5.63 13.60
C LEU A 213 13.97 -6.97 14.12
N SER A 214 13.18 -8.05 14.03
CA SER A 214 13.64 -9.38 14.45
C SER A 214 14.85 -9.86 13.65
N ALA A 215 14.86 -9.62 12.34
CA ALA A 215 15.98 -9.97 11.47
C ALA A 215 17.23 -9.17 11.84
N THR A 216 17.08 -7.86 12.06
CA THR A 216 18.16 -6.96 12.47
C THR A 216 18.78 -7.38 13.80
N ILE A 217 17.95 -7.63 14.83
CA ILE A 217 18.45 -8.07 16.16
C ILE A 217 19.25 -9.37 16.05
N ARG A 218 18.75 -10.35 15.29
CA ARG A 218 19.45 -11.63 15.09
C ARG A 218 20.75 -11.46 14.31
N GLY A 219 20.76 -10.60 13.28
CA GLY A 219 21.94 -10.32 12.49
C GLY A 219 23.04 -9.64 13.31
N LEU A 220 22.69 -8.65 14.13
CA LEU A 220 23.62 -7.99 15.05
C LEU A 220 24.22 -8.95 16.08
N ASP A 221 23.39 -9.80 16.69
CA ASP A 221 23.83 -10.84 17.63
C ASP A 221 24.80 -11.84 16.96
N SER A 222 24.55 -12.22 15.70
CA SER A 222 25.46 -13.09 14.94
C SER A 222 26.82 -12.43 14.65
N ILE A 223 26.84 -11.13 14.34
CA ILE A 223 28.08 -10.39 14.09
C ILE A 223 28.91 -10.28 15.37
N HIS A 224 28.26 -9.98 16.49
CA HIS A 224 28.93 -9.88 17.78
C HIS A 224 29.64 -11.20 18.15
N ARG A 225 28.94 -12.33 18.03
CA ARG A 225 29.51 -13.66 18.31
C ARG A 225 30.63 -14.06 17.36
N GLY A 226 30.61 -13.60 16.11
CA GLY A 226 31.67 -13.86 15.14
C GLY A 226 32.93 -12.99 15.34
N THR A 227 32.84 -11.92 16.13
CA THR A 227 33.96 -11.03 16.46
C THR A 227 34.71 -11.49 17.71
N ASP A 228 34.06 -12.27 18.57
CA ASP A 228 34.61 -12.84 19.81
C ASP A 228 35.29 -14.23 19.62
N ALA A 229 35.39 -14.72 18.39
CA ALA A 229 35.99 -16.02 18.02
C ALA A 229 37.28 -15.86 17.19
#